data_AF-A0A432QEC2-F1
#
_entry.id   AF-A0A432QEC2-F1
#
_cell.length_a   1.000
_cell.length_b   1.000
_cell.length_c   1.000
_cell.angle_alpha   90.00
_cell.angle_beta   90.00
_cell.angle_gamma   90.00
#
_symmetry.space_group_name_H-M   'P 1'
#
loop_
_entity.id
_entity.type
_entity.pdbx_description
1 polymer ?
#
loop_
_entity_poly.entity_id
_entity_poly.type
_entity_poly.pdbx_seq_one_letter_code
_entity_poly.pdbx_strand_id
1 'polypeptide(L)'
;RIAEIVHRTQTGGIEIVNHLKTGSAFYTPGLAAVEMAEAVLTDSKRVMPCATYLEGEFGISGYFLGVPIVLGENGVERILEFELTEEEKTALAGSVKAVSKQMEATGM
;
A
#
# COMPACT_ATOMS: atom_id res chain seq x y z
N ARG A 1 12.75 16.70 -11.97
CA ARG A 1 11.29 16.67 -12.15
C ARG A 1 10.65 15.37 -11.65
N ILE A 2 11.09 14.16 -12.05
CA ILE A 2 10.52 12.90 -11.50
C ILE A 2 10.72 12.80 -9.98
N ALA A 3 11.94 13.03 -9.48
CA ALA A 3 12.22 12.99 -8.05
C ALA A 3 11.36 13.95 -7.21
N GLU A 4 11.04 15.11 -7.76
CA GLU A 4 10.17 16.11 -7.12
C GLU A 4 8.71 15.61 -7.04
N ILE A 5 8.20 14.98 -8.10
CA ILE A 5 6.87 14.36 -8.10
C ILE A 5 6.82 13.23 -7.08
N VAL A 6 7.84 12.37 -7.03
CA VAL A 6 7.93 11.28 -6.04
C VAL A 6 7.92 11.85 -4.62
N HIS A 7 8.73 12.87 -4.35
CA HIS A 7 8.78 13.50 -3.03
C HIS A 7 7.44 14.14 -2.63
N ARG A 8 6.76 14.79 -3.57
CA ARG A 8 5.43 15.36 -3.32
C ARG A 8 4.38 14.27 -3.08
N THR A 9 4.45 13.13 -3.77
CA THR A 9 3.56 11.98 -3.49
C THR A 9 3.79 11.44 -2.07
N GLN A 10 5.04 11.29 -1.64
CA GLN A 10 5.38 10.85 -0.26
C GLN A 10 4.85 11.81 0.80
N THR A 11 4.76 13.10 0.48
CA THR A 11 4.32 14.16 1.40
C THR A 11 2.90 14.67 1.12
N GLY A 12 2.17 14.09 0.17
CA GLY A 12 0.87 14.62 -0.27
C GLY A 12 -0.18 14.62 0.82
N GLY A 13 -0.15 13.62 1.72
CA GLY A 13 -1.04 13.60 2.88
C GLY A 13 -0.82 14.78 3.83
N ILE A 14 0.45 15.07 4.15
CA ILE A 14 0.79 16.20 5.04
C ILE A 14 0.57 17.54 4.33
N GLU A 15 0.74 17.61 3.01
CA GLU A 15 0.38 18.77 2.19
C GLU A 15 -1.09 19.14 2.40
N ILE A 16 -2.02 18.18 2.31
CA ILE A 16 -3.45 18.44 2.52
C ILE A 16 -3.76 18.83 3.97
N VAL A 17 -3.18 18.15 4.97
CA VAL A 17 -3.35 18.51 6.39
C VAL A 17 -2.91 19.96 6.64
N ASN A 18 -1.78 20.37 6.06
CA ASN A 18 -1.27 21.73 6.19
C ASN A 18 -2.18 22.78 5.55
N HIS A 19 -2.92 22.44 4.50
CA HIS A 19 -3.91 23.33 3.90
C HIS A 19 -5.21 23.38 4.70
N LEU A 20 -5.73 22.24 5.15
CA LEU A 20 -7.01 22.16 5.87
C LEU A 20 -6.92 22.67 7.32
N LYS A 21 -5.73 22.64 7.94
CA LYS A 21 -5.43 23.00 9.34
C LYS A 21 -6.09 22.12 10.39
N THR A 22 -7.33 21.74 10.19
CA THR A 22 -8.10 20.83 11.03
C THR A 22 -8.64 19.69 10.17
N GLY A 23 -8.16 18.48 10.40
CA GLY A 23 -8.51 17.29 9.62
C GLY A 23 -7.48 16.92 8.55
N SER A 24 -7.81 15.91 7.75
CA SER A 24 -6.98 15.32 6.69
C SER A 24 -7.77 15.16 5.38
N ALA A 25 -7.13 14.65 4.33
CA ALA A 25 -7.81 14.30 3.09
C ALA A 25 -8.92 13.27 3.34
N PHE A 26 -10.09 13.44 2.72
CA PHE A 26 -11.22 12.52 2.85
C PHE A 26 -11.84 12.11 1.51
N TYR A 27 -11.81 12.98 0.49
CA TYR A 27 -12.32 12.64 -0.84
C TYR A 27 -11.52 11.51 -1.50
N THR A 28 -10.19 11.63 -1.59
CA THR A 28 -9.35 10.65 -2.26
C THR A 28 -9.21 9.33 -1.49
N PRO A 29 -9.09 9.31 -0.13
CA PRO A 29 -9.18 8.04 0.61
C PRO A 29 -10.55 7.36 0.48
N GLY A 30 -11.64 8.14 0.49
CA GLY A 30 -12.99 7.62 0.28
C GLY A 30 -13.16 7.00 -1.10
N LEU A 31 -12.67 7.66 -2.15
CA LEU A 31 -12.68 7.12 -3.51
C LEU A 31 -11.88 5.82 -3.61
N ALA A 32 -10.68 5.75 -3.03
CA ALA A 32 -9.87 4.53 -3.05
C ALA A 32 -10.61 3.34 -2.38
N ALA A 33 -11.29 3.58 -1.25
CA ALA A 33 -12.11 2.57 -0.60
C ALA A 33 -13.31 2.13 -1.46
N VAL A 34 -13.97 3.06 -2.16
CA VAL A 34 -15.04 2.75 -3.12
C VAL A 34 -14.53 1.91 -4.28
N GLU A 35 -13.37 2.23 -4.84
CA GLU A 35 -12.76 1.46 -5.94
C GLU A 35 -12.43 0.02 -5.52
N MET A 36 -11.95 -0.18 -4.28
CA MET A 36 -11.73 -1.51 -3.73
C MET A 36 -13.05 -2.27 -3.57
N ALA A 37 -14.07 -1.63 -3.00
CA ALA A 37 -15.38 -2.23 -2.80
C ALA A 37 -16.05 -2.60 -4.14
N GLU A 38 -15.98 -1.72 -5.14
CA GLU A 38 -16.50 -1.97 -6.48
C GLU A 38 -15.80 -3.18 -7.11
N ALA A 39 -14.47 -3.27 -7.03
CA ALA A 39 -13.72 -4.39 -7.59
C ALA A 39 -14.15 -5.75 -7.03
N VAL A 40 -14.47 -5.80 -5.73
CA VAL A 40 -15.01 -6.99 -5.07
C VAL A 40 -16.46 -7.25 -5.50
N LEU A 41 -17.32 -6.23 -5.47
CA LEU A 41 -18.75 -6.36 -5.75
C LEU A 41 -19.06 -6.75 -7.20
N THR A 42 -18.23 -6.30 -8.15
CA THR A 42 -18.44 -6.56 -9.59
C THR A 42 -17.50 -7.63 -10.13
N ASP A 43 -16.73 -8.28 -9.26
CA ASP A 43 -15.67 -9.22 -9.63
C ASP A 43 -14.76 -8.73 -10.77
N SER A 44 -14.36 -7.46 -10.74
CA SER A 44 -13.71 -6.84 -11.90
C SER A 44 -12.26 -7.30 -12.12
N LYS A 45 -11.72 -8.17 -11.25
CA LYS A 45 -10.33 -8.64 -11.23
C LYS A 45 -9.34 -7.48 -11.34
N ARG A 46 -9.57 -6.39 -10.59
CA ARG A 46 -8.82 -5.14 -10.74
C ARG A 46 -7.41 -5.30 -10.19
N VAL A 47 -6.42 -4.82 -10.96
CA VAL A 47 -5.04 -4.70 -10.47
C VAL A 47 -4.87 -3.39 -9.74
N MET A 48 -4.49 -3.43 -8.47
CA MET A 48 -4.23 -2.24 -7.64
C MET A 48 -3.26 -2.53 -6.49
N PRO A 49 -2.53 -1.51 -5.99
CA PRO A 49 -1.73 -1.67 -4.79
C PRO A 49 -2.61 -1.68 -3.53
N CYS A 50 -2.51 -2.74 -2.72
CA CYS A 50 -3.21 -2.84 -1.44
C CYS A 50 -2.29 -3.39 -0.36
N ALA A 51 -2.54 -2.98 0.90
CA ALA A 51 -1.93 -3.61 2.06
C ALA A 51 -2.43 -5.06 2.17
N THR A 52 -1.54 -6.02 1.95
CA THR A 52 -1.87 -7.44 1.84
C THR A 52 -0.91 -8.25 2.69
N TYR A 53 -1.42 -9.28 3.37
CA TYR A 53 -0.60 -10.20 4.16
C TYR A 53 0.27 -11.04 3.22
N LEU A 54 1.58 -11.01 3.44
CA LEU A 54 2.53 -11.79 2.64
C LEU A 54 2.85 -13.10 3.34
N GLU A 55 2.92 -14.17 2.56
CA GLU A 55 3.23 -15.54 3.01
C GLU A 55 4.50 -16.11 2.36
N GLY A 56 5.15 -15.34 1.48
CA GLY A 56 6.42 -15.66 0.86
C GLY A 56 6.80 -14.73 -0.29
N GLU A 57 5.87 -13.88 -0.71
CA GLU A 57 6.02 -12.94 -1.82
C GLU A 57 7.11 -11.91 -1.54
N PHE A 58 7.90 -11.60 -2.56
CA PHE A 58 9.11 -10.79 -2.46
C PHE A 58 10.11 -11.31 -1.41
N GLY A 59 10.02 -12.59 -1.04
CA GLY A 59 10.82 -13.21 0.02
C GLY A 59 10.41 -12.78 1.44
N ILE A 60 9.20 -12.26 1.62
CA ILE A 60 8.69 -11.71 2.87
C ILE A 60 7.48 -12.52 3.33
N SER A 61 7.41 -12.83 4.62
CA SER A 61 6.28 -13.56 5.22
C SER A 61 5.96 -12.98 6.59
N GLY A 62 4.68 -12.95 6.95
CA GLY A 62 4.21 -12.55 8.28
C GLY A 62 3.84 -11.08 8.45
N TYR A 63 3.81 -10.30 7.37
CA TYR A 63 3.58 -8.85 7.42
C TYR A 63 2.54 -8.39 6.40
N PHE A 64 1.74 -7.37 6.74
CA PHE A 64 0.94 -6.62 5.77
C PHE A 64 1.80 -5.53 5.11
N LEU A 65 1.96 -5.58 3.79
CA LEU A 65 2.68 -4.57 3.02
C LEU A 65 1.90 -4.17 1.76
N GLY A 66 2.16 -2.96 1.28
CA GLY A 66 1.59 -2.47 0.03
C GLY A 66 2.20 -3.19 -1.16
N VAL A 67 1.47 -4.12 -1.75
CA VAL A 67 1.88 -4.90 -2.93
C VAL A 67 0.78 -4.83 -4.00
N PRO A 68 1.13 -4.96 -5.29
CA PRO A 68 0.12 -5.03 -6.34
C PRO A 68 -0.61 -6.36 -6.26
N ILE A 69 -1.94 -6.29 -6.22
CA ILE A 69 -2.82 -7.45 -6.14
C ILE A 69 -3.81 -7.48 -7.29
N VAL A 70 -4.35 -8.66 -7.57
CA VAL A 70 -5.61 -8.84 -8.28
C VAL A 70 -6.71 -8.95 -7.22
N LEU A 71 -7.62 -7.97 -7.21
CA LEU A 71 -8.76 -7.91 -6.31
C LEU A 71 -10.04 -8.31 -7.06
N GLY A 72 -10.75 -9.31 -6.54
CA GLY A 72 -12.00 -9.85 -7.09
C GLY A 72 -13.02 -10.17 -5.99
N GLU A 73 -14.07 -10.91 -6.33
CA GLU A 73 -15.16 -11.26 -5.40
C GLU A 73 -14.68 -12.06 -4.18
N ASN A 74 -13.58 -12.80 -4.33
CA ASN A 74 -12.96 -13.57 -3.24
C ASN A 74 -11.94 -12.76 -2.43
N GLY A 75 -11.91 -11.44 -2.59
CA GLY A 75 -10.90 -10.57 -2.01
C GLY A 75 -9.60 -10.64 -2.81
N VAL A 76 -8.47 -10.80 -2.12
CA VAL A 76 -7.15 -10.88 -2.76
C VAL A 76 -6.99 -12.24 -3.43
N GLU A 77 -7.07 -12.29 -4.76
CA GLU A 77 -7.00 -13.54 -5.51
C GLU A 77 -5.58 -13.89 -5.95
N ARG A 78 -4.72 -12.88 -6.07
CA ARG A 78 -3.33 -13.03 -6.48
C ARG A 78 -2.50 -11.82 -6.09
N ILE A 79 -1.27 -12.05 -5.64
CA ILE A 79 -0.23 -11.01 -5.52
C ILE A 79 0.63 -11.06 -6.78
N LEU A 80 0.97 -9.89 -7.34
CA LEU A 80 1.80 -9.76 -8.54
C LEU A 80 3.26 -9.53 -8.13
N GLU A 81 4.08 -10.57 -8.24
CA GLU A 81 5.52 -10.48 -8.02
C GLU A 81 6.29 -10.17 -9.31
N PHE A 82 7.38 -9.44 -9.16
CA PHE A 82 8.30 -9.08 -10.23
C PHE A 82 9.68 -8.80 -9.64
N GLU A 83 10.70 -8.77 -10.50
CA GLU A 83 12.06 -8.48 -10.07
C GLU A 83 12.19 -7.01 -9.69
N LEU A 84 12.65 -6.78 -8.47
CA LEU A 84 13.01 -5.46 -7.94
C LEU A 84 14.51 -5.21 -8.15
N THR A 85 14.89 -3.95 -8.34
CA THR A 85 16.31 -3.58 -8.29
C THR A 85 16.87 -3.73 -6.88
N GLU A 86 18.19 -3.71 -6.72
CA GLU A 86 18.82 -3.80 -5.40
C GLU A 86 18.45 -2.61 -4.49
N GLU A 87 18.28 -1.42 -5.07
CA GLU A 87 17.79 -0.24 -4.36
C GLU A 87 16.35 -0.42 -3.87
N GLU A 88 15.47 -0.96 -4.72
CA GLU A 88 14.06 -1.22 -4.39
C GLU A 88 13.93 -2.33 -3.33
N LYS A 89 14.71 -3.41 -3.43
CA LYS A 89 14.79 -4.44 -2.38
C LYS A 89 15.23 -3.86 -1.05
N THR A 90 16.24 -2.99 -1.06
CA THR A 90 16.73 -2.31 0.15
C THR A 90 15.64 -1.41 0.75
N ALA A 91 14.91 -0.66 -0.08
CA ALA A 91 13.80 0.18 0.37
C ALA A 91 12.64 -0.64 0.95
N LEU A 92 12.29 -1.77 0.32
CA LEU A 92 11.25 -2.68 0.81
C LEU A 92 11.65 -3.32 2.14
N ALA A 93 12.90 -3.77 2.29
CA ALA A 93 13.43 -4.28 3.55
C ALA A 93 13.39 -3.22 4.67
N GLY A 94 13.62 -1.95 4.33
CA GLY A 94 13.41 -0.83 5.25
C GLY A 94 11.96 -0.71 5.73
N SER A 95 11.00 -0.93 4.83
CA SER A 95 9.56 -0.93 5.16
C SER A 95 9.18 -2.10 6.06
N VAL A 96 9.68 -3.31 5.78
CA VAL A 96 9.50 -4.50 6.65
C VAL A 96 9.98 -4.21 8.06
N LYS A 97 11.17 -3.63 8.21
CA LYS A 97 11.75 -3.28 9.52
C LYS A 97 10.87 -2.28 10.28
N ALA A 98 10.31 -1.29 9.59
CA ALA A 98 9.43 -0.30 10.21
C ALA A 98 8.12 -0.94 10.71
N VAL A 99 7.51 -1.83 9.91
CA VAL A 99 6.28 -2.54 10.27
C VAL A 99 6.54 -3.53 11.42
N SER A 100 7.60 -4.32 11.34
CA SER A 100 8.02 -5.26 12.39
C SER A 100 8.19 -4.56 13.74
N LYS A 101 8.91 -3.43 13.78
CA LYS A 101 9.07 -2.63 15.00
C LYS A 101 7.72 -2.14 15.56
N GLN A 102 6.78 -1.76 14.69
CA GLN A 102 5.46 -1.30 15.11
C GLN A 102 4.63 -2.46 15.69
N MET A 103 4.64 -3.63 15.04
CA MET A 103 3.94 -4.83 15.53
C MET A 103 4.43 -5.23 16.91
N GLU A 104 5.75 -5.31 17.11
CA GLU A 104 6.39 -5.58 18.40
C GLU A 104 5.94 -4.59 19.48
N ALA A 105 5.90 -3.29 19.16
CA ALA A 105 5.50 -2.24 20.09
C ALA A 105 4.01 -2.33 20.47
N THR A 106 3.16 -2.88 19.60
CA THR A 106 1.71 -3.02 19.83
C THR A 106 1.28 -4.41 20.31
N GLY A 107 2.21 -5.37 20.40
CA GLY A 107 1.90 -6.76 20.77
C GLY A 107 1.12 -7.53 19.70
N MET A 108 1.28 -7.14 18.43
CA MET A 108 0.74 -7.85 17.26
C MET A 108 1.72 -8.88 16.74
#